data_AF-A0A8J8CV28-F1
#
_entry.id   AF-A0A8J8CV28-F1
#
_cell.length_a   1.000
_cell.length_b   1.000
_cell.length_c   1.000
_cell.angle_alpha   90.00
_cell.angle_beta   90.00
_cell.angle_gamma   90.00
#
_symmetry.space_group_name_H-M   'P 1'
#
loop_
_entity.id
_entity.type
_entity.pdbx_description
1 polymer ?
#
loop_
_entity_poly.entity_id
_entity_poly.type
_entity_poly.pdbx_seq_one_letter_code
_entity_poly.pdbx_strand_id
1 'polypeptide(L)' 'MTTNSTALDVVSPGQVLHAVTVEHDGEPDECTLYPRGASRLQRMSTWITAAEGSFVDPRTVR' A
#
# COMPACT_ATOMS: atom_id res chain seq x y z
N MET A 1 23.55 -31.18 -10.20
CA MET A 1 23.04 -30.72 -8.89
C MET A 1 22.34 -29.41 -9.11
N THR A 2 21.01 -29.43 -9.22
CA THR A 2 20.20 -28.25 -9.51
C THR A 2 19.81 -27.65 -8.17
N THR A 3 20.51 -26.61 -7.72
CA THR A 3 20.09 -25.86 -6.53
C THR A 3 18.88 -25.03 -6.94
N ASN A 4 17.68 -25.52 -6.64
CA ASN A 4 16.47 -24.71 -6.56
C ASN A 4 16.69 -23.71 -5.42
N SER A 5 17.37 -22.62 -5.73
CA SER A 5 17.42 -21.44 -4.87
C SER A 5 16.04 -20.81 -4.95
N THR A 6 15.11 -21.32 -4.13
CA THR A 6 13.96 -20.55 -3.68
C THR A 6 14.56 -19.35 -2.97
N ALA A 7 14.76 -18.27 -3.74
CA ALA A 7 15.07 -16.96 -3.22
C ALA A 7 14.06 -16.73 -2.10
N LEU A 8 14.61 -16.56 -0.89
CA LEU A 8 13.87 -16.09 0.26
C LEU A 8 12.85 -15.07 -0.23
N ASP A 9 11.60 -15.23 0.16
CA ASP A 9 10.51 -14.29 -0.07
C ASP A 9 10.81 -12.99 0.67
N VAL A 10 11.88 -12.31 0.24
CA VAL A 10 12.28 -10.99 0.66
C VAL A 10 11.25 -10.10 0.00
N VAL A 11 10.10 -9.97 0.66
CA VAL A 11 9.08 -8.99 0.35
C VAL A 11 9.80 -7.67 0.17
N SER A 12 9.97 -7.28 -1.10
CA SER A 12 10.64 -6.04 -1.44
C SER A 12 9.82 -4.89 -0.84
N PRO A 13 10.43 -3.81 -0.36
CA PRO A 13 9.69 -2.65 0.11
C PRO A 13 8.71 -2.21 -0.98
N GLY A 14 7.41 -2.42 -0.76
CA GLY A 14 6.35 -2.18 -1.75
C GLY A 14 5.46 -3.39 -2.08
N GLN A 15 5.85 -4.61 -1.73
CA GLN A 15 4.97 -5.79 -1.92
C GLN A 15 3.89 -5.92 -0.84
N VAL A 16 4.06 -5.26 0.31
CA VAL A 16 3.05 -5.19 1.37
C VAL A 16 2.85 -3.73 1.73
N LEU A 17 1.59 -3.27 1.76
CA LEU A 17 1.22 -1.91 2.13
C LEU A 17 0.65 -1.88 3.54
N HIS A 18 0.95 -0.80 4.27
CA HIS A 18 0.18 -0.39 5.44
C HIS A 18 -0.91 0.58 5.00
N ALA A 19 -2.08 0.46 5.63
CA ALA A 19 -3.19 1.36 5.49
C ALA A 19 -3.45 2.08 6.82
N VAL A 20 -3.68 3.38 6.76
CA VAL A 20 -4.14 4.19 7.89
C VAL A 20 -5.35 4.96 7.40
N THR A 21 -6.50 4.72 8.03
CA THR A 21 -7.75 5.43 7.74
C THR A 21 -7.96 6.53 8.77
N VAL A 22 -8.38 7.71 8.31
CA VAL A 22 -8.84 8.83 9.12
C VAL A 22 -10.32 9.02 8.83
N GLU A 23 -11.13 8.90 9.89
CA GLU A 23 -12.57 9.09 9.81
C GLU A 23 -12.91 10.58 9.85
N HIS A 24 -13.86 11.01 9.02
CA HIS A 24 -14.33 12.40 8.99
C HIS A 24 -15.85 12.48 9.18
N ASP A 25 -16.30 13.36 10.08
CA ASP A 25 -17.73 13.55 10.31
C ASP A 25 -18.39 14.32 9.16
N GLY A 26 -19.24 13.64 8.42
CA GLY A 26 -20.04 14.23 7.34
C GLY A 26 -19.31 14.38 6.00
N GLU A 27 -18.06 13.93 5.92
CA GLU A 27 -17.24 13.86 4.70
C GLU A 27 -16.71 12.44 4.53
N PRO A 28 -16.27 12.02 3.33
CA PRO A 28 -15.71 10.68 3.13
C PRO A 28 -14.43 10.46 3.94
N ASP A 29 -14.28 9.24 4.48
CA ASP A 29 -13.05 8.84 5.18
C ASP A 29 -11.85 8.88 4.25
N GLU A 30 -10.67 9.18 4.76
CA GLU A 30 -9.43 9.17 3.97
C GLU A 30 -8.56 7.97 4.33
N CYS A 31 -8.12 7.21 3.33
CA CYS A 31 -7.20 6.10 3.51
C CYS A 31 -5.84 6.41 2.89
N THR A 32 -4.80 6.39 3.73
CA THR A 32 -3.41 6.55 3.31
C THR A 32 -2.69 5.21 3.27
N LEU A 33 -2.14 4.88 2.10
CA LEU A 33 -1.35 3.69 1.85
C LEU A 33 0.14 4.03 1.71
N TYR A 34 1.00 3.20 2.30
CA TYR A 34 2.46 3.31 2.11
C TYR A 34 3.15 1.94 2.26
N PRO A 35 4.34 1.74 1.67
CA PRO A 35 5.07 0.48 1.78
C PRO A 35 5.41 0.12 3.23
N ARG A 36 5.12 -1.12 3.61
CA ARG A 36 5.59 -1.69 4.86
C ARG A 36 7.12 -1.81 4.83
N GLY A 37 7.77 -1.39 5.91
CA GLY A 37 9.23 -1.35 6.00
C GLY A 37 9.88 -0.10 5.39
N ALA A 38 9.11 0.84 4.81
CA ALA A 38 9.64 2.13 4.41
C ALA A 38 10.16 2.91 5.63
N SER A 39 11.36 3.46 5.51
CA SER A 39 11.89 4.43 6.48
C SER A 39 11.01 5.68 6.52
N ARG A 40 11.13 6.49 7.58
CA ARG A 40 10.37 7.74 7.71
C ARG A 40 10.54 8.65 6.50
N LEU A 41 11.78 8.80 6.01
CA LEU A 41 12.07 9.65 4.85
C LEU A 41 11.42 9.11 3.57
N GLN A 42 11.46 7.80 3.35
CA GLN A 42 10.80 7.16 2.20
C GLN A 42 9.28 7.29 2.29
N ARG A 43 8.70 7.16 3.50
CA ARG A 43 7.26 7.34 3.70
C ARG A 43 6.80 8.75 3.38
N MET A 44 7.65 9.77 3.46
CA MET A 44 7.28 11.15 3.08
C MET A 44 7.13 11.35 1.57
N SER A 45 7.76 10.50 0.75
CA SER A 45 7.71 10.58 -0.71
C SER A 45 6.99 9.41 -1.38
N THR A 46 6.74 8.32 -0.64
CA THR A 46 6.19 7.07 -1.17
C THR A 46 4.91 6.70 -0.42
N TRP A 47 3.87 7.50 -0.65
CA TRP A 47 2.53 7.30 -0.10
C TRP A 47 1.47 7.74 -1.11
N ILE A 48 0.26 7.20 -0.96
CA ILE A 48 -0.93 7.67 -1.67
C ILE A 48 -2.08 7.76 -0.68
N THR A 49 -2.84 8.84 -0.73
CA THR A 49 -4.07 9.02 0.05
C THR A 49 -5.23 9.15 -0.92
N ALA A 50 -6.34 8.50 -0.61
CA ALA A 50 -7.59 8.80 -1.30
C ALA A 50 -8.77 8.71 -0.34
N ALA A 51 -9.81 9.46 -0.70
CA ALA A 51 -11.10 9.44 -0.01
C ALA A 51 -11.87 8.15 -0.32
N GLU A 52 -12.73 7.74 0.60
CA GLU A 52 -13.67 6.64 0.43
C GLU A 52 -14.48 6.84 -0.87
N GLY A 53 -14.66 5.76 -1.63
CA GLY A 53 -15.32 5.82 -2.93
C GLY A 53 -14.47 6.35 -4.09
N SER A 54 -13.24 6.83 -3.84
CA SER A 54 -12.31 7.25 -4.91
C SER A 54 -11.67 6.07 -5.64
N PHE A 55 -11.70 4.87 -5.04
CA PHE A 55 -11.20 3.65 -5.66
C PHE A 55 -12.35 2.86 -6.28
N VAL A 56 -12.08 2.32 -7.46
CA VAL A 56 -12.94 1.36 -8.15
C VAL A 56 -12.38 -0.04 -7.94
N ASP A 57 -13.24 -1.06 -7.93
CA ASP A 57 -12.78 -2.45 -7.88
C ASP A 57 -11.87 -2.70 -9.10
N PRO A 58 -10.62 -3.16 -8.92
CA PRO A 58 -9.70 -3.42 -10.03
C PRO A 58 -10.27 -4.39 -11.07
N ARG A 59 -11.18 -5.30 -10.68
CA ARG A 59 -11.85 -6.23 -11.59
C ARG A 59 -12.91 -5.56 -12.48
N THR A 60 -13.30 -4.33 -12.14
CA THR A 60 -14.30 -3.54 -12.86
C THR A 60 -13.66 -2.56 -13.85
N VAL A 61 -12.36 -2.30 -13.73
CA VAL A 61 -11.58 -1.47 -14.67
C VAL A 61 -11.02 -2.38 -15.77
N ARG A 62 -11.28 -2.04 -17.03
CA ARG A 62 -10.84 -2.78 -18.23
C ARG A 62 -9.57 -2.19 -18.84
#